data_AF-A0A3C1L7D8-F1
#
_entry.id   AF-A0A3C1L7D8-F1
#
_cell.length_a   1.000
_cell.length_b   1.000
_cell.length_c   1.000
_cell.angle_alpha   90.00
_cell.angle_beta   90.00
_cell.angle_gamma   90.00
#
_symmetry.space_group_name_H-M   'P 1'
#
loop_
_entity.id
_entity.type
_entity.pdbx_description
1 polymer ?
#
loop_
_entity_poly.entity_id
_entity_poly.type
_entity_poly.pdbx_seq_one_letter_code
_entity_poly.pdbx_strand_id
1 'polypeptide(L)'
;MAVAAVKEYVGVPKDTQDKFHGAQLTFIGWLDHLMFCAPFAVPLPPDMPFGAIIEGVLPGACGYHPDFAKIDWSTVEWTKGGKPFSPDPAKSLTENGMRHKDSITFRTPGLTGIKGSST
;
A
#
# COMPACT_ATOMS: atom_id res chain seq x y z
N MET A 1 -10.64 -2.38 -24.96
CA MET A 1 -11.79 -2.12 -25.84
C MET A 1 -12.85 -1.38 -25.05
N ALA A 2 -13.61 -0.49 -25.69
CA ALA A 2 -14.77 0.16 -25.05
C ALA A 2 -15.92 -0.85 -24.87
N VAL A 3 -16.83 -0.57 -23.94
CA VAL A 3 -18.00 -1.41 -23.67
C VAL A 3 -18.97 -1.35 -24.85
N ALA A 4 -19.35 -2.51 -25.40
CA ALA A 4 -20.43 -2.61 -26.37
C ALA A 4 -21.78 -2.59 -25.64
N ALA A 5 -22.67 -1.68 -26.01
CA ALA A 5 -23.97 -1.53 -25.38
C ALA A 5 -25.04 -1.12 -26.40
N VAL A 6 -26.29 -1.52 -26.15
CA VAL A 6 -27.46 -1.19 -26.99
C VAL A 6 -27.92 0.26 -26.85
N LYS A 7 -27.31 1.01 -25.92
CA LYS A 7 -27.49 2.45 -25.70
C LYS A 7 -26.17 3.04 -25.18
N GLU A 8 -26.09 4.36 -25.11
CA GLU A 8 -24.94 5.05 -24.50
C GLU A 8 -24.64 4.47 -23.10
N TYR A 9 -23.38 4.06 -22.91
CA TYR A 9 -22.92 3.45 -21.67
C TYR A 9 -21.91 4.37 -20.98
N VAL A 10 -22.40 5.14 -20.01
CA VAL A 10 -21.57 5.97 -19.14
C VAL A 10 -21.46 5.30 -17.77
N GLY A 11 -20.27 4.78 -17.47
CA GLY A 11 -19.96 4.22 -16.16
C GLY A 11 -19.58 5.32 -15.16
N VAL A 12 -20.26 5.36 -14.01
CA VAL A 12 -19.87 6.23 -12.88
C VAL A 12 -19.05 5.41 -11.89
N PRO A 13 -17.79 5.77 -11.59
CA PRO A 13 -16.98 5.05 -10.62
C PRO A 13 -17.68 5.01 -9.25
N LYS A 14 -17.83 3.81 -8.68
CA LYS A 14 -18.53 3.62 -7.40
C LYS A 14 -17.64 3.95 -6.20
N ASP A 15 -16.34 3.96 -6.39
CA ASP A 15 -15.29 4.12 -5.38
C ASP A 15 -14.48 5.39 -5.64
N THR A 16 -15.16 6.51 -5.78
CA THR A 16 -14.53 7.83 -5.83
C THR A 16 -14.14 8.27 -4.41
N GLN A 17 -13.06 9.05 -4.26
CA GLN A 17 -12.50 9.42 -2.96
C GLN A 17 -13.50 10.14 -2.03
N ASP A 18 -14.40 10.95 -2.59
CA ASP A 18 -15.46 11.67 -1.85
C ASP A 18 -16.37 10.74 -1.02
N LYS A 19 -16.43 9.45 -1.36
CA LYS A 19 -17.23 8.44 -0.65
C LYS A 19 -16.54 7.83 0.57
N PHE A 20 -15.31 8.23 0.87
CA PHE A 20 -14.50 7.69 1.97
C PHE A 20 -14.36 8.68 3.13
N HIS A 21 -15.28 9.65 3.26
CA HIS A 21 -15.40 10.53 4.43
C HIS A 21 -14.09 11.25 4.82
N GLY A 22 -13.38 11.76 3.82
CA GLY A 22 -12.10 12.45 3.99
C GLY A 22 -10.87 11.55 3.91
N ALA A 23 -11.04 10.22 3.95
CA ALA A 23 -9.94 9.28 3.76
C ALA A 23 -9.66 8.99 2.28
N GLN A 24 -8.51 8.36 2.02
CA GLN A 24 -8.16 7.74 0.75
C GLN A 24 -7.85 6.26 0.96
N LEU A 25 -8.26 5.40 0.01
CA LEU A 25 -7.82 4.01 0.02
C LEU A 25 -6.35 3.96 -0.40
N THR A 26 -5.55 3.24 0.36
CA THR A 26 -4.16 2.91 0.04
C THR A 26 -4.00 1.40 0.10
N PHE A 27 -3.38 0.82 -0.93
CA PHE A 27 -3.02 -0.60 -0.93
C PHE A 27 -1.57 -0.75 -0.51
N ILE A 28 -1.30 -1.65 0.44
CA ILE A 28 0.05 -1.84 0.99
C ILE A 28 0.42 -3.32 0.92
N GLY A 29 1.41 -3.65 0.10
CA GLY A 29 1.92 -5.01 -0.05
C GLY A 29 3.32 -5.16 0.53
N TRP A 30 3.55 -6.25 1.26
CA TRP A 30 4.90 -6.67 1.66
C TRP A 30 5.37 -7.77 0.71
N LEU A 31 6.36 -7.46 -0.12
CA LEU A 31 6.88 -8.41 -1.11
C LEU A 31 7.57 -9.58 -0.42
N ASP A 32 7.49 -10.76 -1.04
CA ASP A 32 8.07 -12.02 -0.57
C ASP A 32 7.43 -12.60 0.72
N HIS A 33 6.27 -12.06 1.15
CA HIS A 33 5.59 -12.41 2.40
C HIS A 33 4.15 -12.90 2.20
N LEU A 34 4.00 -14.01 1.46
CA LEU A 34 2.71 -14.58 1.04
C LEU A 34 1.86 -15.18 2.17
N MET A 35 2.32 -15.13 3.43
CA MET A 35 1.46 -15.41 4.58
C MET A 35 0.23 -14.48 4.59
N PHE A 36 0.41 -13.26 4.07
CA PHE A 36 -0.69 -12.36 3.74
C PHE A 36 -1.06 -12.56 2.27
N CYS A 37 -2.27 -13.05 2.02
CA CYS A 37 -2.68 -13.52 0.70
C CYS A 37 -2.81 -12.40 -0.36
N ALA A 38 -2.88 -11.14 0.07
CA ALA A 38 -3.02 -9.98 -0.80
C ALA A 38 -2.49 -8.71 -0.09
N PRO A 39 -2.21 -7.63 -0.85
CA PRO A 39 -1.98 -6.31 -0.26
C PRO A 39 -3.16 -5.87 0.62
N PHE A 40 -2.87 -5.21 1.73
CA PHE A 40 -3.87 -4.66 2.62
C PHE A 40 -4.51 -3.43 1.99
N ALA A 41 -5.84 -3.35 2.03
CA ALA A 41 -6.59 -2.17 1.63
C ALA A 41 -6.99 -1.37 2.88
N VAL A 42 -6.36 -0.21 3.09
CA VAL A 42 -6.57 0.61 4.29
C VAL A 42 -7.10 2.00 3.93
N PRO A 43 -8.15 2.50 4.60
CA PRO A 43 -8.55 3.89 4.50
C PRO A 43 -7.64 4.75 5.38
N LEU A 44 -6.87 5.67 4.77
CA LEU A 44 -5.94 6.55 5.47
C LEU A 44 -6.26 8.03 5.23
N PRO A 45 -6.09 8.91 6.23
CA PRO A 45 -6.17 10.35 6.03
C PRO A 45 -5.09 10.81 5.02
N PRO A 46 -5.42 11.63 4.00
CA PRO A 46 -4.44 12.11 3.02
C PRO A 46 -3.33 12.99 3.60
N ASP A 47 -3.56 13.57 4.77
CA ASP A 47 -2.67 14.43 5.55
C ASP A 47 -1.82 13.64 6.57
N MET A 48 -2.08 12.33 6.75
CA MET A 48 -1.27 11.46 7.60
C MET A 48 0.21 11.47 7.15
N PRO A 49 1.18 11.66 8.06
CA PRO A 49 2.60 11.51 7.72
C PRO A 49 2.92 10.09 7.24
N PHE A 50 3.80 9.93 6.24
CA PHE A 50 4.14 8.60 5.75
C PHE A 50 4.77 7.71 6.84
N GLY A 51 5.58 8.29 7.75
CA GLY A 51 6.15 7.56 8.89
C GLY A 51 5.10 6.95 9.81
N ALA A 52 3.91 7.56 9.92
CA ALA A 52 2.82 7.01 10.73
C ALA A 52 2.22 5.72 10.14
N ILE A 53 2.38 5.46 8.84
CA ILE A 53 2.05 4.15 8.26
C ILE A 53 2.98 3.08 8.86
N ILE A 54 4.27 3.36 8.92
CA ILE A 54 5.30 2.43 9.40
C ILE A 54 5.09 2.13 10.89
N GLU A 55 4.84 3.16 11.69
CA GLU A 55 4.73 3.04 13.14
C GLU A 55 3.35 2.60 13.63
N GLY A 56 2.28 3.04 12.94
CA GLY A 56 0.91 2.89 13.42
C GLY A 56 0.06 1.88 12.65
N VAL A 57 0.35 1.64 11.37
CA VAL A 57 -0.49 0.77 10.51
C VAL A 57 0.16 -0.60 10.30
N LEU A 58 1.43 -0.62 9.89
CA LEU A 58 2.13 -1.86 9.56
C LEU A 58 2.27 -2.85 10.71
N PRO A 59 2.46 -2.46 11.99
CA PRO A 59 2.51 -3.43 13.07
C PRO A 59 1.22 -4.23 13.24
N GLY A 60 0.06 -3.58 13.06
CA GLY A 60 -1.24 -4.26 13.12
C GLY A 60 -1.52 -5.14 11.90
N ALA A 61 -1.03 -4.74 10.72
CA ALA A 61 -1.23 -5.48 9.47
C ALA A 61 -0.26 -6.66 9.31
N CYS A 62 1.04 -6.39 9.49
CA CYS A 62 2.14 -7.30 9.16
C CYS A 62 2.78 -7.99 10.39
N GLY A 63 2.47 -7.54 11.61
CA GLY A 63 3.16 -7.96 12.84
C GLY A 63 3.02 -9.45 13.20
N TYR A 64 2.06 -10.16 12.60
CA TYR A 64 1.93 -11.61 12.77
C TYR A 64 3.04 -12.41 12.09
N HIS A 65 3.77 -11.82 11.13
CA HIS A 65 4.83 -12.52 10.41
C HIS A 65 6.13 -12.48 11.23
N PRO A 66 6.86 -13.60 11.39
CA PRO A 66 8.07 -13.66 12.22
C PRO A 66 9.20 -12.73 11.76
N ASP A 67 9.28 -12.42 10.47
CA ASP A 67 10.30 -11.51 9.95
C ASP A 67 9.99 -10.03 10.23
N PHE A 68 8.76 -9.68 10.61
CA PHE A 68 8.37 -8.28 10.78
C PHE A 68 9.18 -7.60 11.90
N ALA A 69 9.40 -8.34 12.98
CA ALA A 69 10.22 -7.89 14.11
C ALA A 69 11.72 -7.73 13.77
N LYS A 70 12.16 -8.22 12.61
CA LYS A 70 13.56 -8.18 12.17
C LYS A 70 13.81 -7.11 11.10
N ILE A 71 12.79 -6.38 10.67
CA ILE A 71 12.91 -5.39 9.60
C ILE A 71 13.86 -4.27 10.03
N ASP A 72 14.89 -4.05 9.22
CA ASP A 72 15.67 -2.81 9.24
C ASP A 72 15.02 -1.80 8.29
N TRP A 73 14.22 -0.90 8.85
CA TRP A 73 13.49 0.13 8.10
C TRP A 73 14.38 1.08 7.29
N SER A 74 15.66 1.21 7.64
CA SER A 74 16.60 2.05 6.88
C SER A 74 16.99 1.46 5.52
N THR A 75 16.77 0.16 5.32
CA THR A 75 17.11 -0.59 4.11
C THR A 75 15.90 -0.94 3.25
N VAL A 76 14.70 -0.59 3.70
CA VAL A 76 13.45 -0.97 3.03
C VAL A 76 13.34 -0.28 1.67
N GLU A 77 13.09 -1.09 0.65
CA GLU A 77 12.90 -0.63 -0.73
C GLU A 77 11.41 -0.44 -0.99
N TRP A 78 11.00 0.79 -1.30
CA TRP A 78 9.60 1.11 -1.60
C TRP A 78 9.35 1.20 -3.09
N THR A 79 8.16 0.78 -3.52
CA THR A 79 7.63 1.07 -4.85
C THR A 79 6.23 1.64 -4.77
N LYS A 80 5.85 2.47 -5.73
CA LYS A 80 4.48 2.95 -5.93
C LYS A 80 4.04 2.64 -7.35
N GLY A 81 2.97 1.86 -7.50
CA GLY A 81 2.52 1.37 -8.81
C GLY A 81 3.62 0.62 -9.58
N GLY A 82 4.49 -0.11 -8.87
CA GLY A 82 5.59 -0.89 -9.44
C GLY A 82 6.83 -0.07 -9.83
N LYS A 83 6.87 1.23 -9.56
CA LYS A 83 8.05 2.08 -9.83
C LYS A 83 8.77 2.42 -8.53
N PRO A 84 10.11 2.56 -8.53
CA PRO A 84 10.86 2.99 -7.36
C PRO A 84 10.26 4.25 -6.74
N PHE A 85 10.13 4.23 -5.42
CA PHE A 85 9.51 5.27 -4.64
C PHE A 85 10.36 5.54 -3.40
N SER A 86 10.59 6.80 -3.07
CA SER A 86 11.37 7.22 -1.90
C SER A 86 10.51 8.20 -1.09
N PRO A 87 9.64 7.69 -0.21
CA PRO A 87 8.78 8.53 0.60
C PRO A 87 9.60 9.29 1.66
N ASP A 88 9.25 10.54 1.88
CA ASP A 88 9.70 11.35 3.00
C ASP A 88 8.80 11.05 4.22
N PRO A 89 9.32 10.45 5.31
CA PRO A 89 8.52 10.00 6.44
C PRO A 89 7.84 11.16 7.19
N ALA A 90 8.40 12.38 7.12
CA ALA A 90 7.86 13.55 7.81
C ALA A 90 6.72 14.23 7.04
N LYS A 91 6.63 13.98 5.73
CA LYS A 91 5.60 14.58 4.87
C LYS A 91 4.32 13.74 4.87
N SER A 92 3.20 14.41 4.62
CA SER A 92 1.91 13.75 4.45
C SER A 92 1.91 12.79 3.24
N LEU A 93 0.93 11.89 3.18
CA LEU A 93 0.73 11.02 2.02
C LEU A 93 0.57 11.84 0.74
N THR A 94 -0.23 12.91 0.79
CA THR A 94 -0.47 13.80 -0.35
C THR A 94 0.80 14.50 -0.82
N GLU A 95 1.62 15.00 0.10
CA GLU A 95 2.91 15.64 -0.21
C GLU A 95 3.94 14.64 -0.76
N ASN A 96 3.85 13.37 -0.37
CA ASN A 96 4.57 12.25 -0.98
C ASN A 96 3.99 11.84 -2.34
N GLY A 97 2.95 12.54 -2.83
CA GLY A 97 2.30 12.29 -4.11
C GLY A 97 1.43 11.04 -4.13
N MET A 98 1.02 10.51 -2.97
CA MET A 98 0.02 9.45 -2.87
C MET A 98 -1.37 10.00 -3.17
N ARG A 99 -2.18 9.19 -3.86
CA ARG A 99 -3.57 9.50 -4.21
C ARG A 99 -4.49 8.33 -3.88
N HIS A 100 -5.79 8.59 -3.97
CA HIS A 100 -6.82 7.58 -3.78
C HIS A 100 -6.61 6.35 -4.68
N LYS A 101 -6.57 5.18 -4.04
CA LYS A 101 -6.29 3.86 -4.63
C LYS A 101 -4.87 3.65 -5.16
N ASP A 102 -3.92 4.50 -4.77
CA ASP A 102 -2.52 4.18 -5.01
C ASP A 102 -2.11 2.92 -4.25
N SER A 103 -1.23 2.16 -4.88
CA SER A 103 -0.64 0.95 -4.33
C SER A 103 0.84 1.18 -4.08
N ILE A 104 1.26 0.95 -2.84
CA ILE A 104 2.66 0.87 -2.47
C ILE A 104 3.01 -0.57 -2.12
N THR A 105 4.23 -0.94 -2.46
CA THR A 105 4.83 -2.17 -1.94
C THR A 105 6.15 -1.85 -1.29
N PHE A 106 6.55 -2.69 -0.35
CA PHE A 106 7.87 -2.64 0.23
C PHE A 106 8.51 -4.02 0.21
N ARG A 107 9.82 -4.04 -0.04
CA ARG A 107 10.68 -5.21 0.11
C ARG A 107 11.66 -4.95 1.24
N THR A 108 11.95 -6.02 1.97
CA THR A 108 12.87 -6.04 3.12
C THR A 108 14.07 -6.92 2.74
N PRO A 109 15.17 -6.34 2.21
CA PRO A 109 16.31 -7.12 1.76
C PRO A 109 16.82 -8.11 2.82
N GLY A 110 17.05 -9.36 2.42
CA GLY A 110 17.47 -10.44 3.32
C GLY A 110 16.36 -11.11 4.13
N LEU A 111 15.13 -10.59 4.11
CA LEU A 111 13.94 -11.21 4.69
C LEU A 111 13.00 -11.64 3.56
N THR A 112 12.95 -12.94 3.27
CA THR A 112 12.25 -13.51 2.09
C THR A 112 11.16 -14.50 2.49
N GLY A 113 10.47 -14.23 3.61
CA GLY A 113 9.36 -15.04 4.07
C GLY A 113 9.77 -16.42 4.63
N ILE A 114 8.78 -17.30 4.75
CA ILE A 114 8.91 -18.56 5.49
C ILE A 114 9.44 -19.66 4.58
N LYS A 115 10.61 -20.22 4.93
CA LYS A 115 11.16 -21.45 4.31
C LYS A 115 11.22 -21.42 2.78
N GLY A 116 11.45 -20.24 2.18
CA GLY A 116 11.53 -20.09 0.72
C GLY A 116 10.20 -20.32 -0.01
N SER A 117 9.06 -20.21 0.68
CA SER A 117 7.74 -20.44 0.06
C SER A 117 7.21 -19.25 -0.76
N SER A 118 8.02 -18.22 -0.96
CA SER A 118 7.64 -16.97 -1.62
C SER A 118 8.07 -16.89 -3.09
N THR A 119 8.65 -17.96 -3.63
CA THR A 119 9.14 -18.09 -5.01
C THR A 119 8.31 -19.05 -5.84
#